data_AF-A0A661SA83-F1
#
_entry.id   AF-A0A661SA83-F1
#
_cell.length_a   1.000
_cell.length_b   1.000
_cell.length_c   1.000
_cell.angle_alpha   90.00
_cell.angle_beta   90.00
_cell.angle_gamma   90.00
#
_symmetry.space_group_name_H-M   'P 1'
#
loop_
_entity.id
_entity.type
_entity.pdbx_description
1 polymer ?
#
loop_
_entity_poly.entity_id
_entity_poly.type
_entity_poly.pdbx_seq_one_letter_code
_entity_poly.pdbx_strand_id
1 'polypeptide(L)'
;MNRGIKLKALIGIIFSGFFLAFAIRNVSLGQLGNAMSHANYFFLIPAVLLTLLVYWFRAIRWRYMLIPIKPIQNSQLFTITMIGFMVNNVLPLRIGEVVRAY
;
A
#
# COMPACT_ATOMS: atom_id res chain seq x y z
N MET A 1 -21.11 8.90 15.70
CA MET A 1 -20.51 8.41 14.42
C MET A 1 -21.59 8.32 13.35
N ASN A 2 -21.55 9.21 12.35
CA ASN A 2 -22.65 9.50 11.41
C ASN A 2 -23.17 8.27 10.66
N ARG A 3 -24.50 8.11 10.63
CA ARG A 3 -25.23 6.99 9.98
C ARG A 3 -24.87 6.86 8.49
N GLY A 4 -24.59 7.97 7.81
CA GLY A 4 -24.16 7.99 6.41
C GLY A 4 -22.75 7.42 6.15
N ILE A 5 -21.83 7.47 7.12
CA ILE A 5 -20.48 6.89 6.97
C ILE A 5 -20.55 5.36 7.04
N LYS A 6 -21.36 4.82 7.96
CA LYS A 6 -21.58 3.37 8.10
C LYS A 6 -22.20 2.76 6.84
N LEU A 7 -23.15 3.47 6.22
CA LEU A 7 -23.80 3.00 4.99
C LEU A 7 -22.81 2.94 3.80
N LYS A 8 -21.97 3.97 3.62
CA LYS A 8 -20.93 3.98 2.57
C LYS A 8 -19.92 2.86 2.74
N ALA A 9 -19.45 2.64 3.97
CA ALA A 9 -18.52 1.55 4.28
C ALA A 9 -19.16 0.18 4.01
N LEU A 10 -20.41 -0.02 4.43
CA LEU A 10 -21.14 -1.27 4.20
C LEU A 10 -21.32 -1.57 2.71
N ILE A 11 -21.72 -0.57 1.92
CA ILE A 11 -21.84 -0.71 0.46
C ILE A 11 -20.48 -1.08 -0.14
N GLY A 12 -19.39 -0.40 0.26
CA GLY A 12 -18.04 -0.71 -0.22
C GLY A 12 -17.59 -2.14 0.10
N ILE A 13 -17.91 -2.65 1.30
CA ILE A 13 -17.60 -4.02 1.70
C ILE A 13 -18.40 -5.03 0.88
N ILE A 14 -19.71 -4.83 0.73
CA ILE A 14 -20.57 -5.71 -0.07
C ILE A 14 -20.09 -5.76 -1.52
N PHE A 15 -19.80 -4.59 -2.10
CA PHE A 15 -19.32 -4.50 -3.48
C PHE A 15 -17.97 -5.18 -3.65
N SER A 16 -17.01 -4.93 -2.76
CA SER A 16 -15.71 -5.59 -2.77
C SER A 16 -15.83 -7.11 -2.64
N GLY A 17 -16.69 -7.59 -1.74
CA GLY A 17 -16.96 -9.02 -1.55
C GLY A 17 -17.59 -9.66 -2.78
N PHE A 18 -18.54 -8.97 -3.42
CA PHE A 18 -19.17 -9.42 -4.66
C PHE A 18 -18.15 -9.60 -5.79
N PHE A 19 -17.30 -8.58 -6.03
CA PHE A 19 -16.27 -8.65 -7.07
C PHE A 19 -15.19 -9.68 -6.75
N LEU A 20 -14.81 -9.83 -5.47
CA LEU A 20 -13.86 -10.85 -5.06
C LEU A 20 -14.41 -12.26 -5.32
N ALA A 21 -15.67 -12.52 -4.95
CA ALA A 21 -16.33 -13.79 -5.23
C ALA A 21 -16.47 -14.05 -6.74
N PHE A 22 -16.80 -13.02 -7.51
CA PHE A 22 -16.87 -13.10 -8.96
C PHE A 22 -15.51 -13.43 -9.60
N ALA A 23 -14.43 -12.80 -9.13
CA ALA A 23 -13.08 -13.04 -9.63
C ALA A 23 -12.57 -14.46 -9.32
N ILE A 24 -12.84 -14.98 -8.12
CA ILE A 24 -12.34 -16.29 -7.69
C ILE A 24 -13.16 -17.45 -8.25
N ARG A 25 -14.42 -17.23 -8.63
CA ARG A 25 -15.37 -18.29 -9.06
C ARG A 25 -14.83 -19.21 -10.16
N ASN A 26 -13.99 -18.70 -11.06
CA ASN A 26 -13.42 -19.47 -12.18
C ASN A 26 -11.94 -19.86 -11.98
N VAL A 27 -11.36 -19.58 -10.82
CA VAL A 27 -9.95 -19.87 -10.54
C VAL A 27 -9.84 -21.23 -9.88
N SER A 28 -9.26 -22.21 -10.58
CA SER A 28 -8.91 -23.48 -9.95
C SER A 28 -7.58 -23.33 -9.19
N LEU A 29 -7.55 -23.78 -7.93
CA LEU A 29 -6.34 -23.71 -7.08
C LEU A 29 -5.15 -24.46 -7.71
N GLY A 30 -5.41 -25.53 -8.46
CA GLY A 30 -4.39 -26.27 -9.20
C GLY A 30 -3.77 -25.47 -10.35
N GLN A 31 -4.58 -24.77 -11.15
CA GLN A 31 -4.06 -23.89 -12.21
C GLN A 31 -3.34 -22.69 -11.62
N LEU A 32 -3.80 -22.16 -10.48
CA LEU A 32 -3.14 -21.07 -9.78
C LEU A 32 -1.72 -21.46 -9.34
N GLY A 33 -1.56 -22.62 -8.69
CA GLY A 33 -0.26 -23.13 -8.29
C GLY A 33 0.68 -23.38 -9.47
N ASN A 34 0.16 -23.93 -10.56
CA ASN A 34 0.95 -24.16 -11.78
C ASN A 34 1.35 -22.85 -12.48
N ALA A 35 0.48 -21.85 -12.50
CA ALA A 35 0.80 -20.52 -13.03
C ALA A 35 1.86 -19.80 -12.19
N MET A 36 1.82 -19.97 -10.86
CA MET A 36 2.85 -19.43 -9.97
C MET A 36 4.21 -20.12 -10.20
N SER A 37 4.26 -21.44 -10.37
CA SER A 37 5.53 -22.16 -10.58
C SER A 37 6.20 -21.84 -11.93
N HIS A 38 5.41 -21.52 -12.96
CA HIS A 38 5.90 -21.09 -14.27
C HIS A 38 6.14 -19.58 -14.38
N ALA A 39 5.81 -18.80 -13.36
CA ALA A 39 5.99 -17.37 -13.38
C ALA A 39 7.49 -17.03 -13.42
N ASN A 40 7.86 -16.06 -14.27
CA ASN A 40 9.23 -15.58 -14.32
C ASN A 40 9.49 -14.58 -13.17
N TYR A 41 10.03 -15.08 -12.08
CA TYR A 41 10.40 -14.29 -10.90
C TYR A 41 11.51 -13.26 -11.17
N PHE A 42 12.21 -13.33 -12.30
CA PHE A 42 13.21 -12.33 -12.67
C PHE A 42 12.60 -10.92 -12.74
N PHE A 43 11.33 -10.79 -13.16
CA PHE A 43 10.63 -9.52 -13.21
C PHE A 43 10.30 -8.93 -11.83
N LEU A 44 10.39 -9.71 -10.75
CA LEU A 44 10.25 -9.15 -9.39
C LEU A 44 11.41 -8.25 -9.02
N ILE A 45 12.62 -8.53 -9.51
CA ILE A 45 13.81 -7.72 -9.21
C ILE A 45 13.61 -6.26 -9.66
N PRO A 46 13.34 -5.97 -10.96
CA PRO A 46 13.09 -4.60 -11.39
C PRO A 46 11.81 -4.03 -10.75
N ALA A 47 10.78 -4.83 -10.50
CA ALA A 47 9.57 -4.35 -9.83
C ALA A 47 9.84 -3.86 -8.39
N VAL A 48 10.64 -4.60 -7.61
CA VAL A 48 11.05 -4.22 -6.26
C VAL A 48 11.94 -2.99 -6.30
N LEU A 49 12.93 -2.94 -7.20
CA LEU A 49 13.80 -1.78 -7.35
C LEU A 49 13.01 -0.52 -7.71
N LEU A 50 12.08 -0.61 -8.67
CA LEU A 50 11.20 0.50 -9.04
C LEU A 50 10.31 0.93 -7.87
N THR A 51 9.78 -0.02 -7.10
CA THR A 51 8.96 0.27 -5.92
C THR A 51 9.76 1.04 -4.87
N LEU A 52 10.98 0.60 -4.57
CA LEU A 52 11.90 1.30 -3.67
C LEU A 52 12.24 2.70 -4.18
N LEU A 53 12.45 2.86 -5.49
CA LEU A 53 12.69 4.17 -6.11
C LEU A 53 11.48 5.10 -6.00
N VAL A 54 10.26 4.62 -6.27
CA VAL A 54 9.02 5.39 -6.10
C VAL A 54 8.90 5.89 -4.66
N TYR A 55 9.20 5.02 -3.71
CA TYR A 55 9.20 5.34 -2.29
C TYR A 55 10.28 6.34 -1.89
N TRP A 56 11.46 6.25 -2.49
CA TRP A 56 12.56 7.19 -2.32
C TRP A 56 12.20 8.58 -2.87
N PHE A 57 11.68 8.67 -4.10
CA PHE A 57 11.22 9.93 -4.68
C PHE A 57 10.09 10.57 -3.87
N ARG A 58 9.18 9.75 -3.32
CA ARG A 58 8.18 10.23 -2.39
C ARG A 58 8.82 10.86 -1.16
N ALA A 59 9.75 10.19 -0.49
CA ALA A 59 10.44 10.73 0.68
C ALA A 59 11.14 12.06 0.37
N ILE A 60 11.84 12.16 -0.77
CA ILE A 60 12.45 13.42 -1.24
C ILE A 60 11.40 14.52 -1.43
N ARG A 61 10.27 14.21 -2.08
CA ARG A 61 9.18 15.17 -2.28
C ARG A 61 8.67 15.71 -0.94
N TRP A 62 8.45 14.83 0.04
CA TRP A 62 8.03 15.23 1.38
C TRP A 62 9.10 16.06 2.08
N ARG A 63 10.39 15.77 1.88
CA ARG A 63 11.47 16.61 2.40
C ARG A 63 11.35 18.01 1.87
N TYR A 64 11.21 18.18 0.56
CA TYR A 64 11.08 19.52 -0.03
C TYR A 64 9.89 20.31 0.54
N MET A 65 8.79 19.66 0.87
CA MET A 65 7.64 20.30 1.53
C MET A 65 7.92 20.66 3.01
N LEU A 66 8.80 19.92 3.68
CA LEU A 66 9.12 20.09 5.11
C LEU A 66 10.33 20.99 5.38
N ILE A 67 11.22 21.20 4.39
CA ILE A 67 12.36 22.13 4.46
C ILE A 67 12.00 23.50 5.08
N PRO A 68 10.90 24.18 4.69
CA PRO A 68 10.57 25.49 5.27
C PRO A 68 10.14 25.43 6.75
N ILE A 69 9.83 24.25 7.27
CA ILE A 69 9.39 24.04 8.66
C ILE A 69 10.58 23.57 9.52
N LYS A 70 11.33 22.57 9.05
CA LYS A 70 12.48 22.01 9.76
C LYS A 70 13.43 21.30 8.79
N PRO A 71 14.76 21.55 8.86
CA PRO A 71 15.73 20.76 8.11
C PRO A 71 15.86 19.37 8.76
N ILE A 72 15.41 18.34 8.04
CA ILE A 72 15.48 16.93 8.47
C ILE A 72 16.40 16.17 7.50
N GLN A 73 17.20 15.23 8.01
CA GLN A 73 18.04 14.36 7.18
C GLN A 73 17.21 13.44 6.30
N ASN A 74 17.66 13.20 5.06
CA ASN A 74 16.99 12.34 4.08
C ASN A 74 16.73 10.93 4.60
N SER A 75 17.71 10.34 5.29
CA SER A 75 17.63 8.98 5.81
C SER A 75 16.51 8.83 6.85
N GLN A 76 16.41 9.76 7.79
CA GLN A 76 15.37 9.76 8.83
C GLN A 76 13.98 9.91 8.20
N LEU A 77 13.81 10.84 7.26
CA LEU A 77 12.51 11.04 6.61
C LEU A 77 12.12 9.86 5.72
N PHE A 78 13.08 9.22 5.05
CA PHE A 78 12.85 8.01 4.29
C PHE A 78 12.37 6.88 5.19
N THR A 79 13.02 6.64 6.33
CA THR A 79 12.60 5.62 7.30
C THR A 79 11.20 5.88 7.84
N ILE A 80 10.87 7.11 8.25
CA ILE A 80 9.53 7.47 8.74
C ILE A 80 8.47 7.28 7.64
N THR A 81 8.81 7.65 6.41
CA THR A 81 7.92 7.46 5.25
C THR A 81 7.69 5.97 4.98
N MET A 82 8.74 5.15 5.08
CA MET A 82 8.66 3.69 4.90
C MET A 82 7.81 3.03 5.99
N ILE A 83 8.02 3.39 7.26
CA ILE A 83 7.22 2.88 8.37
C ILE A 83 5.76 3.28 8.20
N GLY A 84 5.49 4.54 7.84
CA GLY A 84 4.13 5.01 7.54
C GLY A 84 3.46 4.25 6.41
N PHE A 85 4.19 3.92 5.33
CA PHE A 85 3.66 3.09 4.26
C PHE A 85 3.50 1.63 4.66
N MET A 86 4.42 1.06 5.45
CA MET A 86 4.30 -0.29 5.97
C MET A 86 3.02 -0.43 6.80
N VAL A 87 2.79 0.49 7.74
CA VAL A 87 1.59 0.50 8.57
C VAL A 87 0.33 0.67 7.73
N ASN A 88 0.36 1.49 6.68
CA ASN A 88 -0.77 1.63 5.75
C ASN A 88 -1.08 0.38 4.91
N ASN A 89 -0.10 -0.48 4.67
CA ASN A 89 -0.30 -1.73 3.94
C ASN A 89 -0.76 -2.87 4.86
N VAL A 90 -0.31 -2.88 6.12
CA VAL A 90 -0.67 -3.91 7.11
C VAL A 90 -1.99 -3.58 7.79
N LEU A 91 -2.21 -2.32 8.16
CA LEU A 91 -3.40 -1.89 8.89
C LEU A 91 -4.44 -1.27 7.96
N PRO A 92 -5.73 -1.61 8.16
CA PRO A 92 -6.81 -0.95 7.45
C PRO A 92 -6.94 0.53 7.87
N LEU A 93 -7.72 1.31 7.10
CA LEU A 93 -8.10 2.70 7.42
C LEU A 93 -6.97 3.75 7.35
N ARG A 94 -5.88 3.49 6.64
CA ARG A 94 -4.76 4.44 6.48
C ARG A 94 -4.15 4.93 7.81
N ILE A 95 -4.14 4.06 8.83
CA ILE A 95 -3.60 4.37 10.17
C ILE A 95 -2.11 4.78 10.12
N GLY A 96 -1.37 4.42 9.08
CA GLY A 96 0.00 4.86 8.87
C GLY A 96 0.15 6.37 8.68
N GLU A 97 -0.93 7.11 8.42
CA GLU A 97 -0.92 8.58 8.49
C GLU A 97 -0.76 9.09 9.93
N VAL A 98 -1.36 8.41 10.91
CA VAL A 98 -1.21 8.71 12.34
C VAL A 98 0.20 8.36 12.80
N VAL A 99 0.73 7.21 12.37
CA VAL A 99 2.09 6.79 12.74
C VAL A 99 3.17 7.72 12.17
N ARG A 100 2.92 8.43 11.06
CA ARG A 100 3.86 9.47 10.57
C ARG A 100 3.84 10.76 11.37
N ALA A 101 2.80 10.99 12.16
CA ALA A 101 2.66 12.20 12.98
C ALA A 101 3.33 12.07 14.35
N TYR A 102 3.65 10.85 14.79
CA TYR A 102 4.33 10.51 16.04
C TYR A 102 5.76 10.06 15.79
#